data_AF-A0A238JR42-F1
#
_entry.id   AF-A0A238JR42-F1
#
_cell.length_a   1.000
_cell.length_b   1.000
_cell.length_c   1.000
_cell.angle_alpha   90.00
_cell.angle_beta   90.00
_cell.angle_gamma   90.00
#
_symmetry.space_group_name_H-M   'P 1'
#
loop_
_entity.id
_entity.type
_entity.pdbx_description
1 polymer ?
#
loop_
_entity_poly.entity_id
_entity_poly.type
_entity_poly.pdbx_seq_one_letter_code
_entity_poly.pdbx_strand_id
1 'polypeptide(L)'
;MSNAEDSLGTTPVTPEKPQKPQPAARAAEPAPRKWWQWFFIYPTLAITLFTAVPEWATSVQEFILGLRETSLEEAQRLDGLIRKNVNCIAAPYDWVAVSEVHVDGTICPSGDVFIRVRMPGPTGTTISPDSDLTFAEHIEFVEIDRLIEKYKEVQSRDLGLMAHAAVTGMTAPRPIGPQSTPDVELAQGQVAFVECQEFVGDRTLVRHIRVGGQCYKETVDTYTGSVTERMPIPCGQTCGG
;
A
#
# COMPACT_ATOMS: atom_id res chain seq x y z
N MET A 1 40.36 81.23 56.76
CA MET A 1 39.12 81.35 57.56
C MET A 1 37.95 81.24 56.59
N SER A 2 36.99 80.37 56.93
CA SER A 2 35.60 80.28 56.47
C SER A 2 35.26 80.06 55.00
N ASN A 3 34.96 78.79 54.71
CA ASN A 3 33.73 78.19 54.16
C ASN A 3 32.49 79.08 53.88
N ALA A 4 31.59 78.49 53.05
CA ALA A 4 30.12 78.65 52.92
C ALA A 4 29.68 79.30 51.59
N GLU A 5 28.64 78.87 50.84
CA GLU A 5 27.57 77.87 50.92
C GLU A 5 26.99 77.76 49.48
N ASP A 6 26.89 76.58 48.88
CA ASP A 6 25.68 75.74 48.75
C ASP A 6 24.34 76.43 48.41
N SER A 7 23.79 76.10 47.23
CA SER A 7 22.35 76.10 46.91
C SER A 7 22.09 75.33 45.61
N LEU A 8 22.14 73.98 45.69
CA LEU A 8 21.64 73.07 44.66
C LEU A 8 20.13 72.85 44.88
N GLY A 9 19.33 73.35 43.94
CA GLY A 9 17.88 73.11 43.89
C GLY A 9 17.58 71.65 43.59
N THR A 10 16.86 71.00 44.52
CA THR A 10 16.36 69.63 44.39
C THR A 10 15.06 69.62 43.59
N THR A 11 15.05 69.01 42.40
CA THR A 11 13.80 68.60 41.73
C THR A 11 13.37 67.22 42.25
N PRO A 12 12.08 67.01 42.59
CA PRO A 12 11.62 65.72 43.07
C PRO A 12 11.55 64.70 41.93
N VAL A 13 12.33 63.62 42.08
CA VAL A 13 12.24 62.42 41.25
C VAL A 13 10.97 61.66 41.63
N THR A 14 10.07 61.49 40.65
CA THR A 14 8.89 60.63 40.80
C THR A 14 9.32 59.16 40.69
N PRO A 15 8.95 58.28 41.62
CA PRO A 15 9.35 56.87 41.55
C PRO A 15 8.61 56.15 40.41
N GLU A 16 9.38 55.75 39.40
CA GLU A 16 8.95 54.90 38.29
C GLU A 16 8.64 53.48 38.84
N LYS A 17 7.43 53.01 38.56
CA LYS A 17 6.90 51.74 39.04
C LYS A 17 7.66 50.59 38.34
N PRO A 18 8.15 49.56 39.05
CA PRO A 18 8.92 48.49 38.42
C PRO A 18 8.05 47.70 37.43
N GLN A 19 8.41 47.77 36.16
CA GLN A 19 7.75 47.07 35.07
C GLN A 19 8.23 45.62 35.03
N LYS A 20 7.30 44.69 35.24
CA LYS A 20 7.55 43.25 35.28
C LYS A 20 8.03 42.75 33.91
N PRO A 21 9.06 41.89 33.81
CA PRO A 21 9.59 41.41 32.54
C PRO A 21 8.51 40.66 31.74
N GLN A 22 8.34 41.05 30.48
CA GLN A 22 7.41 40.43 29.54
C GLN A 22 8.03 39.13 28.99
N PRO A 23 7.34 37.98 29.03
CA PRO A 23 7.89 36.73 28.50
C PRO A 23 7.98 36.77 26.97
N ALA A 24 9.11 36.31 26.43
CA ALA A 24 9.35 36.15 25.00
C ALA A 24 8.23 35.34 24.32
N ALA A 25 7.74 35.84 23.18
CA ALA A 25 6.72 35.19 22.38
C ALA A 25 7.20 33.80 21.92
N ARG A 26 6.55 32.74 22.42
CA ARG A 26 6.69 31.38 21.90
C ARG A 26 6.17 31.34 20.46
N ALA A 27 6.94 30.69 19.57
CA ALA A 27 6.48 30.31 18.24
C ALA A 27 5.18 29.49 18.38
N ALA A 28 4.14 29.91 17.67
CA ALA A 28 2.85 29.23 17.68
C ALA A 28 2.98 27.84 17.02
N GLU A 29 2.69 26.79 17.78
CA GLU A 29 2.59 25.43 17.24
C GLU A 29 1.41 25.35 16.26
N PRO A 30 1.54 24.61 15.14
CA PRO A 30 0.48 24.49 14.15
C PRO A 30 -0.75 23.83 14.77
N ALA A 31 -1.90 24.50 14.65
CA ALA A 31 -3.16 24.03 15.22
C ALA A 31 -3.50 22.60 14.74
N PRO A 32 -4.07 21.75 15.62
CA PRO A 32 -4.40 20.37 15.28
C PRO A 32 -5.39 20.33 14.12
N ARG A 33 -5.04 19.59 13.06
CA ARG A 33 -5.92 19.40 11.91
C ARG A 33 -7.17 18.67 12.35
N LYS A 34 -8.33 19.17 11.93
CA LYS A 34 -9.62 18.61 12.32
C LYS A 34 -9.93 17.36 11.50
N TRP A 35 -10.56 16.35 12.10
CA TRP A 35 -10.76 15.03 11.48
C TRP A 35 -11.52 15.05 10.14
N TRP A 36 -12.48 15.97 9.97
CA TRP A 36 -13.20 16.16 8.70
C TRP A 36 -12.29 16.62 7.55
N GLN A 37 -11.11 17.16 7.84
CA GLN A 37 -10.14 17.54 6.81
C GLN A 37 -9.52 16.32 6.12
N TRP A 38 -9.49 15.16 6.79
CA TRP A 38 -9.09 13.90 6.18
C TRP A 38 -10.13 13.39 5.18
N PHE A 39 -11.41 13.58 5.47
CA PHE A 39 -12.53 13.13 4.62
C PHE A 39 -12.51 13.74 3.22
N PHE A 40 -11.92 14.93 3.03
CA PHE A 40 -11.84 15.59 1.73
C PHE A 40 -10.51 15.36 1.00
N ILE A 41 -9.45 14.93 1.69
CA ILE A 41 -8.15 14.62 1.05
C ILE A 41 -8.18 13.22 0.40
N TYR A 42 -8.89 12.26 1.01
CA TYR A 42 -8.97 10.88 0.52
C TYR A 42 -9.82 10.63 -0.74
N PRO A 43 -10.97 11.28 -0.99
CA PRO A 43 -11.79 10.95 -2.16
C PRO A 43 -11.05 11.27 -3.47
N THR A 44 -10.29 12.36 -3.53
CA THR A 44 -9.43 12.64 -4.69
C THR A 44 -8.31 11.62 -4.83
N LEU A 45 -7.70 11.16 -3.73
CA LEU A 45 -6.66 10.11 -3.75
C LEU A 45 -7.22 8.77 -4.25
N ALA A 46 -8.42 8.39 -3.79
CA ALA A 46 -9.11 7.18 -4.21
C ALA A 46 -9.53 7.24 -5.68
N ILE A 47 -10.08 8.38 -6.14
CA ILE A 47 -10.44 8.58 -7.54
C ILE A 47 -9.20 8.52 -8.44
N THR A 48 -8.06 9.10 -8.04
CA THR A 48 -6.82 9.02 -8.82
C THR A 48 -6.27 7.59 -8.93
N LEU A 49 -6.44 6.78 -7.89
CA LEU A 49 -6.08 5.35 -7.93
C LEU A 49 -7.03 4.56 -8.86
N PHE A 50 -8.33 4.92 -8.91
CA PHE A 50 -9.32 4.28 -9.77
C PHE A 50 -9.27 4.72 -11.24
N THR A 51 -8.85 5.95 -11.56
CA THR A 51 -8.76 6.41 -12.96
C THR A 51 -7.45 6.02 -13.65
N ALA A 52 -6.43 5.59 -12.89
CA ALA A 52 -5.18 5.07 -13.44
C ALA A 52 -5.28 3.58 -13.89
N VAL A 53 -6.50 3.04 -13.97
CA VAL A 53 -6.75 1.60 -14.15
C VAL A 53 -6.51 1.00 -15.54
N PRO A 54 -6.40 1.72 -16.68
CA PRO A 54 -6.33 1.02 -17.97
C PRO A 54 -4.92 0.53 -18.38
N GLU A 55 -3.83 0.88 -17.69
CA GLU A 55 -2.47 0.44 -18.08
C GLU A 55 -1.88 -0.67 -17.20
N TRP A 56 -2.19 -0.73 -15.90
CA TRP A 56 -1.65 -1.79 -15.04
C TRP A 56 -2.38 -3.12 -15.22
N ALA A 57 -3.68 -3.10 -15.55
CA ALA A 57 -4.45 -4.33 -15.79
C ALA A 57 -3.96 -5.09 -17.03
N THR A 58 -3.57 -4.38 -18.10
CA THR A 58 -2.95 -4.99 -19.29
C THR A 58 -1.51 -5.41 -19.02
N SER A 59 -0.77 -4.64 -18.21
CA SER A 59 0.57 -5.04 -17.76
C SER A 59 0.55 -6.33 -16.95
N VAL A 60 -0.50 -6.59 -16.16
CA VAL A 60 -0.67 -7.84 -15.40
C VAL A 60 -0.91 -9.03 -16.35
N GLN A 61 -1.70 -8.85 -17.41
CA GLN A 61 -1.96 -9.91 -18.39
C GLN A 61 -0.72 -10.26 -19.24
N GLU A 62 0.09 -9.27 -19.62
CA GLU A 62 1.36 -9.47 -20.35
C GLU A 62 2.50 -9.97 -19.44
N PHE A 63 2.53 -9.56 -18.17
CA PHE A 63 3.47 -10.04 -17.15
C PHE A 63 3.24 -11.53 -16.81
N ILE A 64 1.98 -12.00 -16.80
CA ILE A 64 1.63 -13.37 -16.45
C ILE A 64 1.79 -14.35 -17.65
N LEU A 65 1.62 -13.88 -18.88
CA LEU A 65 1.89 -14.69 -20.09
C LEU A 65 3.36 -14.66 -20.53
N GLY A 66 4.19 -13.77 -19.97
CA GLY A 66 5.58 -13.50 -20.40
C GLY A 66 6.72 -13.93 -19.45
N LEU A 67 6.44 -14.41 -18.23
CA LEU A 67 7.51 -14.70 -17.26
C LEU A 67 7.82 -16.20 -17.09
N ARG A 68 8.81 -16.66 -17.87
CA ARG A 68 9.71 -17.76 -17.44
C ARG A 68 11.19 -17.33 -17.36
N GLU A 69 11.49 -16.05 -17.55
CA GLU A 69 12.83 -15.50 -17.26
C GLU A 69 12.71 -14.39 -16.21
N THR A 70 12.27 -14.75 -15.00
CA THR A 70 12.50 -13.89 -13.84
C THR A 70 14.01 -13.77 -13.67
N SER A 71 14.54 -12.55 -13.69
CA SER A 71 15.96 -12.37 -13.44
C SER A 71 16.30 -12.84 -12.02
N LEU A 72 17.52 -13.34 -11.80
CA LEU A 72 17.94 -13.78 -10.47
C LEU A 72 17.79 -12.65 -9.43
N GLU A 73 18.00 -11.40 -9.85
CA GLU A 73 17.85 -10.21 -9.00
C GLU A 73 16.39 -9.99 -8.57
N GLU A 74 15.43 -10.12 -9.49
CA GLU A 74 14.00 -10.03 -9.17
C GLU A 74 13.53 -11.18 -8.27
N ALA A 75 14.02 -12.40 -8.52
CA ALA A 75 13.71 -13.56 -7.69
C ALA A 75 14.25 -13.40 -6.26
N GLN A 76 15.49 -12.94 -6.10
CA GLN A 76 16.08 -12.64 -4.79
C GLN A 76 15.37 -11.48 -4.09
N ARG A 77 14.93 -10.48 -4.85
CA ARG A 77 14.15 -9.35 -4.33
C ARG A 77 12.80 -9.82 -3.78
N LEU A 78 12.07 -10.63 -4.54
CA LEU A 78 10.79 -11.18 -4.10
C LEU A 78 10.94 -12.04 -2.84
N ASP A 79 11.96 -12.91 -2.79
CA ASP A 79 12.29 -13.69 -1.59
C ASP A 79 12.57 -12.78 -0.38
N GLY A 80 13.35 -11.71 -0.59
CA GLY A 80 13.63 -10.71 0.44
C GLY A 80 12.35 -10.03 0.97
N LEU A 81 11.42 -9.68 0.08
CA LEU A 81 10.13 -9.08 0.45
C LEU A 81 9.25 -10.07 1.22
N ILE A 82 9.22 -11.33 0.79
CA ILE A 82 8.47 -12.39 1.47
C ILE A 82 8.99 -12.58 2.89
N ARG A 83 10.31 -12.64 3.06
CA ARG A 83 10.95 -12.78 4.39
C ARG A 83 10.71 -11.56 5.27
N LYS A 84 10.86 -10.35 4.73
CA LYS A 84 10.60 -9.09 5.44
C LYS A 84 9.15 -9.00 5.92
N ASN A 85 8.21 -9.45 5.09
CA ASN A 85 6.77 -9.28 5.31
C ASN A 85 6.06 -10.58 5.68
N VAL A 86 6.77 -11.55 6.24
CA VAL A 86 6.21 -12.90 6.47
C VAL A 86 4.89 -12.85 7.25
N ASN A 87 4.79 -11.99 8.27
CA ASN A 87 3.56 -11.84 9.06
C ASN A 87 2.39 -11.24 8.28
N CYS A 88 2.66 -10.42 7.26
CA CYS A 88 1.65 -9.81 6.41
C CYS A 88 1.04 -10.83 5.44
N ILE A 89 1.84 -11.79 4.97
CA ILE A 89 1.40 -12.88 4.06
C ILE A 89 0.36 -13.79 4.74
N ALA A 90 0.40 -13.86 6.07
CA ALA A 90 -0.55 -14.61 6.88
C ALA A 90 -1.90 -13.91 7.07
N ALA A 91 -2.09 -12.70 6.50
CA ALA A 91 -3.35 -11.98 6.60
C ALA A 91 -4.52 -12.83 6.06
N PRO A 92 -5.72 -12.72 6.66
CA PRO A 92 -6.93 -13.34 6.12
C PRO A 92 -7.13 -12.96 4.66
N TYR A 93 -7.76 -13.85 3.90
CA TYR A 93 -8.02 -13.61 2.48
C TYR A 93 -9.32 -12.84 2.30
N ASP A 94 -9.27 -11.75 1.52
CA ASP A 94 -10.39 -10.91 1.14
C ASP A 94 -10.46 -10.78 -0.39
N TRP A 95 -10.88 -11.88 -1.03
CA TRP A 95 -10.89 -11.99 -2.48
C TRP A 95 -11.95 -11.10 -3.12
N VAL A 96 -11.52 -10.28 -4.07
CA VAL A 96 -12.38 -9.55 -5.01
C VAL A 96 -12.33 -10.24 -6.36
N ALA A 97 -13.48 -10.68 -6.85
CA ALA A 97 -13.59 -11.26 -8.18
C ALA A 97 -13.65 -10.15 -9.24
N VAL A 98 -12.82 -10.27 -10.27
CA VAL A 98 -12.80 -9.42 -11.45
C VAL A 98 -12.81 -10.34 -12.67
N SER A 99 -14.01 -10.63 -13.19
CA SER A 99 -14.21 -11.71 -14.16
C SER A 99 -13.82 -13.07 -13.56
N GLU A 100 -13.02 -13.88 -14.26
CA GLU A 100 -12.54 -15.19 -13.79
C GLU A 100 -11.32 -15.08 -12.86
N VAL A 101 -10.76 -13.88 -12.68
CA VAL A 101 -9.59 -13.63 -11.84
C VAL A 101 -10.05 -13.16 -10.46
N HIS A 102 -9.47 -13.74 -9.41
CA HIS A 102 -9.68 -13.26 -8.05
C HIS A 102 -8.41 -12.58 -7.57
N VAL A 103 -8.55 -11.39 -6.99
CA VAL A 103 -7.44 -10.59 -6.49
C VAL A 103 -7.70 -10.23 -5.04
N ASP A 104 -6.68 -10.30 -4.22
CA ASP A 104 -6.68 -9.79 -2.85
C ASP A 104 -5.45 -8.89 -2.68
N GLY A 105 -5.63 -7.78 -1.96
CA GLY A 105 -4.58 -6.81 -1.67
C GLY A 105 -4.53 -6.48 -0.19
N THR A 106 -3.38 -6.66 0.44
CA THR A 106 -3.15 -6.34 1.85
C THR A 106 -2.00 -5.35 1.99
N ILE A 107 -2.20 -4.25 2.72
CA ILE A 107 -1.13 -3.30 3.03
C ILE A 107 -0.36 -3.79 4.26
N CYS A 108 0.94 -4.01 4.11
CA CYS A 108 1.80 -4.48 5.18
C CYS A 108 2.25 -3.33 6.10
N PRO A 109 2.60 -3.62 7.38
CA PRO A 109 3.14 -2.61 8.28
C PRO A 109 4.43 -1.93 7.79
N SER A 110 5.17 -2.60 6.90
CA SER A 110 6.35 -2.05 6.24
C SER A 110 6.04 -0.93 5.25
N GLY A 111 4.78 -0.77 4.83
CA GLY A 111 4.37 0.07 3.71
C GLY A 111 4.36 -0.66 2.36
N ASP A 112 4.80 -1.92 2.28
CA ASP A 112 4.69 -2.73 1.06
C ASP A 112 3.24 -3.20 0.87
N VAL A 113 2.79 -3.35 -0.38
CA VAL A 113 1.47 -3.95 -0.69
C VAL A 113 1.67 -5.40 -1.09
N PHE A 114 1.08 -6.31 -0.33
CA PHE A 114 1.00 -7.72 -0.65
C PHE A 114 -0.22 -7.96 -1.56
N ILE A 115 -0.01 -8.63 -2.70
CA ILE A 115 -1.06 -8.97 -3.64
C ILE A 115 -1.11 -10.47 -3.80
N ARG A 116 -2.31 -11.04 -3.74
CA ARG A 116 -2.61 -12.43 -4.09
C ARG A 116 -3.49 -12.43 -5.32
N VAL A 117 -3.16 -13.28 -6.29
CA VAL A 117 -3.91 -13.43 -7.52
C VAL A 117 -4.22 -14.90 -7.73
N ARG A 118 -5.47 -15.20 -8.05
CA ARG A 118 -5.94 -16.54 -8.39
C ARG A 118 -6.62 -16.49 -9.75
N MET A 119 -6.11 -17.28 -10.70
CA MET A 119 -6.58 -17.29 -12.08
C MET A 119 -6.83 -18.71 -12.56
N PRO A 120 -7.82 -18.93 -13.43
CA PRO A 120 -8.02 -20.23 -14.04
C PRO A 120 -6.80 -20.59 -14.90
N GLY A 121 -6.33 -21.82 -14.80
CA GLY A 121 -5.18 -22.30 -15.56
C GLY A 121 -4.98 -23.81 -15.41
N PRO A 122 -4.46 -24.49 -16.44
CA PRO A 122 -4.33 -25.95 -16.46
C PRO A 122 -3.33 -26.49 -15.43
N THR A 123 -2.46 -25.63 -14.90
CA THR A 123 -1.45 -25.96 -13.88
C THR A 123 -1.89 -25.57 -12.48
N GLY A 124 -3.17 -25.26 -12.29
CA GLY A 124 -3.71 -24.82 -11.01
C GLY A 124 -3.66 -25.91 -9.95
N THR A 125 -3.35 -25.53 -8.71
CA THR A 125 -3.30 -26.43 -7.54
C THR A 125 -4.60 -26.41 -6.74
N THR A 126 -5.54 -25.52 -7.08
CA THR A 126 -6.84 -25.38 -6.41
C THR A 126 -7.96 -25.72 -7.38
N ILE A 127 -8.96 -26.47 -6.95
CA ILE A 127 -10.17 -26.75 -7.76
C ILE A 127 -11.30 -25.87 -7.23
N SER A 128 -12.04 -25.21 -8.13
CA SER A 128 -13.26 -24.50 -7.73
C SER A 128 -14.31 -25.48 -7.20
N PRO A 129 -15.06 -25.16 -6.15
CA PRO A 129 -16.21 -25.96 -5.77
C PRO A 129 -17.35 -25.89 -6.80
N ASP A 130 -17.45 -24.78 -7.54
CA ASP A 130 -18.59 -24.51 -8.44
C ASP A 130 -18.30 -24.77 -9.93
N SER A 131 -17.05 -25.09 -10.26
CA SER A 131 -16.60 -25.32 -11.64
C SER A 131 -15.42 -26.29 -11.67
N ASP A 132 -15.34 -27.16 -12.68
CA ASP A 132 -14.18 -28.06 -12.91
C ASP A 132 -12.89 -27.31 -13.33
N LEU A 133 -12.81 -26.02 -13.06
CA LEU A 133 -11.65 -25.18 -13.31
C LEU A 133 -10.63 -25.34 -12.19
N THR A 134 -9.39 -25.53 -12.60
CA THR A 134 -8.21 -25.43 -11.74
C THR A 134 -7.71 -23.99 -11.72
N PHE A 135 -7.34 -23.51 -10.55
CA PHE A 135 -6.79 -22.18 -10.36
C PHE A 135 -5.33 -22.23 -9.94
N ALA A 136 -4.50 -21.45 -10.62
CA ALA A 136 -3.15 -21.12 -10.20
C ALA A 136 -3.21 -19.94 -9.23
N GLU A 137 -2.50 -20.03 -8.12
CA GLU A 137 -2.37 -18.95 -7.14
C GLU A 137 -0.94 -18.41 -7.16
N HIS A 138 -0.85 -17.09 -7.22
CA HIS A 138 0.40 -16.34 -7.28
C HIS A 138 0.38 -15.23 -6.24
N ILE A 139 1.54 -14.97 -5.64
CA ILE A 139 1.73 -13.92 -4.66
C ILE A 139 2.82 -12.96 -5.11
N GLU A 140 2.60 -11.67 -4.90
CA GLU A 140 3.55 -10.63 -5.28
C GLU A 140 3.58 -9.51 -4.22
N PHE A 141 4.66 -8.74 -4.23
CA PHE A 141 4.80 -7.55 -3.43
C PHE A 141 5.05 -6.33 -4.30
N VAL A 142 4.30 -5.27 -4.05
CA VAL A 142 4.51 -3.96 -4.64
C VAL A 142 5.14 -3.05 -3.59
N GLU A 143 6.40 -2.71 -3.81
CA GLU A 143 7.11 -1.74 -2.98
C GLU A 143 6.66 -0.32 -3.34
N ILE A 144 5.89 0.29 -2.45
CA ILE A 144 5.37 1.65 -2.66
C ILE A 144 6.52 2.65 -2.84
N ASP A 145 7.62 2.50 -2.09
CA ASP A 145 8.78 3.39 -2.19
C ASP A 145 9.38 3.38 -3.61
N ARG A 146 9.47 2.22 -4.24
CA ARG A 146 9.96 2.10 -5.63
C ARG A 146 9.01 2.72 -6.63
N LEU A 147 7.70 2.58 -6.42
CA LEU A 147 6.71 3.26 -7.27
C LEU A 147 6.85 4.78 -7.17
N ILE A 148 7.06 5.30 -5.95
CA ILE A 148 7.26 6.73 -5.72
C ILE A 148 8.56 7.22 -6.38
N GLU A 149 9.67 6.48 -6.24
CA GLU A 149 10.95 6.83 -6.87
C GLU A 149 10.85 6.83 -8.39
N LYS A 150 10.27 5.78 -8.98
CA LYS A 150 10.06 5.69 -10.42
C LYS A 150 9.16 6.82 -10.93
N TYR A 151 8.11 7.15 -10.19
CA TYR A 151 7.23 8.27 -10.53
C TYR A 151 7.97 9.62 -10.48
N LYS A 152 8.83 9.85 -9.49
CA LYS A 152 9.67 11.06 -9.42
C LYS A 152 10.63 11.16 -10.61
N GLU A 153 11.23 10.05 -11.04
CA GLU A 153 12.11 10.03 -12.21
C GLU A 153 11.36 10.39 -13.49
N VAL A 154 10.17 9.79 -13.71
CA VAL A 154 9.30 10.09 -14.85
C VAL A 154 8.85 11.54 -14.83
N GLN A 155 8.39 12.05 -13.68
CA GLN A 155 7.96 13.44 -13.53
C GLN A 155 9.09 14.43 -13.80
N SER A 156 10.33 14.12 -13.39
CA SER A 156 11.50 14.95 -13.66
C SER A 156 11.90 15.00 -15.14
N ARG A 157 11.58 13.95 -15.91
CA ARG A 157 11.81 13.88 -17.36
C ARG A 157 10.74 14.63 -18.16
N ASP A 158 9.50 14.67 -17.67
CA ASP A 158 8.39 15.31 -18.37
C ASP A 158 8.24 16.83 -18.09
N LEU A 159 8.79 17.30 -16.97
CA LEU A 159 8.87 18.74 -16.66
C LEU A 159 9.79 19.53 -17.62
N GLY A 160 10.53 18.84 -18.50
CA GLY A 160 11.31 19.45 -19.59
C GLY A 160 10.52 19.73 -20.88
N LEU A 161 9.31 19.18 -21.05
CA LEU A 161 8.55 19.28 -22.31
C LEU A 161 7.25 20.11 -22.21
N MET A 162 6.82 20.51 -21.02
CA MET A 162 5.53 21.19 -20.80
C MET A 162 5.60 22.73 -20.74
N ALA A 163 6.62 23.36 -21.34
CA ALA A 163 6.68 24.82 -21.47
C ALA A 163 5.98 25.37 -22.72
N HIS A 164 5.46 24.52 -23.62
CA HIS A 164 4.80 24.93 -24.87
C HIS A 164 3.47 24.21 -25.11
N ALA A 165 2.49 24.44 -24.25
CA ALA A 165 1.08 24.20 -24.57
C ALA A 165 0.17 25.23 -23.90
N ALA A 166 0.50 26.52 -24.05
CA ALA A 166 -0.44 27.58 -23.77
C ALA A 166 -1.32 27.80 -25.02
N VAL A 167 -2.62 27.58 -24.82
CA VAL A 167 -3.74 28.05 -25.67
C VAL A 167 -3.88 27.36 -27.04
N THR A 168 -4.64 26.26 -27.06
CA THR A 168 -5.60 26.00 -28.15
C THR A 168 -6.90 25.47 -27.56
N GLY A 169 -8.02 25.92 -28.12
CA GLY A 169 -9.35 25.99 -27.51
C GLY A 169 -9.85 24.72 -26.82
N MET A 170 -10.29 24.90 -25.57
CA MET A 170 -11.15 23.97 -24.87
C MET A 170 -12.41 23.72 -25.71
N THR A 171 -12.49 22.55 -26.34
CA THR A 171 -13.79 21.97 -26.72
C THR A 171 -14.42 21.42 -25.46
N ALA A 172 -15.66 21.84 -25.19
CA ALA A 172 -16.39 21.50 -23.98
C ALA A 172 -16.45 19.97 -23.77
N PRO A 173 -16.29 19.48 -22.53
CA PRO A 173 -16.45 18.07 -22.24
C PRO A 173 -17.88 17.64 -22.59
N ARG A 174 -17.99 16.57 -23.40
CA ARG A 174 -19.27 15.90 -23.65
C ARG A 174 -19.82 15.38 -22.32
N PRO A 175 -21.14 15.49 -22.07
CA PRO A 175 -21.74 14.86 -20.91
C PRO A 175 -21.54 13.34 -21.01
N ILE A 176 -20.87 12.79 -20.00
CA ILE A 176 -20.72 11.36 -19.79
C ILE A 176 -22.13 10.83 -19.48
N GLY A 177 -22.72 10.11 -20.43
CA GLY A 177 -23.91 9.31 -20.16
C GLY A 177 -23.59 8.25 -19.09
N PRO A 178 -24.60 7.74 -18.36
CA PRO A 178 -24.38 6.74 -17.33
C PRO A 178 -23.70 5.52 -17.92
N GLN A 179 -22.40 5.36 -17.67
CA GLN A 179 -21.71 4.12 -17.95
C GLN A 179 -22.15 3.14 -16.88
N SER A 180 -22.69 2.00 -17.32
CA SER A 180 -22.97 0.85 -16.49
C SER A 180 -21.71 0.53 -15.70
N THR A 181 -21.74 0.76 -14.39
CA THR A 181 -20.78 0.18 -13.47
C THR A 181 -20.81 -1.33 -13.71
N PRO A 182 -19.69 -2.00 -14.00
CA PRO A 182 -19.67 -3.44 -13.81
C PRO A 182 -20.09 -3.68 -12.37
N ASP A 183 -21.15 -4.46 -12.17
CA ASP A 183 -21.58 -4.87 -10.84
C ASP A 183 -20.37 -5.54 -10.18
N VAL A 184 -19.78 -4.83 -9.22
CA VAL A 184 -18.76 -5.40 -8.34
C VAL A 184 -19.52 -6.34 -7.43
N GLU A 185 -19.71 -7.56 -7.90
CA GLU A 185 -20.25 -8.65 -7.09
C GLU A 185 -19.17 -9.00 -6.07
N LEU A 186 -19.43 -8.61 -4.81
CA LEU A 186 -18.66 -9.10 -3.67
C LEU A 186 -18.93 -10.60 -3.59
N ALA A 187 -18.08 -11.38 -4.26
CA ALA A 187 -18.09 -12.83 -4.12
C ALA A 187 -18.05 -13.13 -2.62
N GLN A 188 -18.99 -13.93 -2.13
CA GLN A 188 -18.88 -14.50 -0.78
C GLN A 188 -17.75 -15.55 -0.82
N GLY A 189 -16.53 -15.07 -1.06
CA GLY A 189 -15.32 -15.86 -1.15
C GLY A 189 -15.15 -16.57 0.18
N GLN A 190 -14.96 -17.89 0.11
CA GLN A 190 -14.68 -18.69 1.29
C GLN A 190 -13.52 -18.05 2.05
N VAL A 191 -13.80 -17.55 3.26
CA VAL A 191 -12.79 -16.88 4.07
C VAL A 191 -11.69 -17.89 4.36
N ALA A 192 -10.48 -17.56 3.92
CA ALA A 192 -9.31 -18.37 4.14
C ALA A 192 -8.44 -17.76 5.24
N PHE A 193 -7.83 -18.61 6.05
CA PHE A 193 -6.94 -18.21 7.14
C PHE A 193 -5.65 -19.01 7.07
N VAL A 194 -4.52 -18.34 7.30
CA VAL A 194 -3.23 -19.02 7.48
C VAL A 194 -3.12 -19.44 8.95
N GLU A 195 -3.11 -20.75 9.22
CA GLU A 195 -2.98 -21.31 10.58
C GLU A 195 -1.53 -21.25 11.07
N CYS A 196 -0.59 -21.54 10.16
CA CYS A 196 0.83 -21.43 10.41
C CYS A 196 1.58 -21.29 9.08
N GLN A 197 2.84 -20.86 9.18
CA GLN A 197 3.77 -20.84 8.06
C GLN A 197 5.20 -20.99 8.55
N GLU A 198 6.05 -21.59 7.71
CA GLU A 198 7.44 -21.90 8.02
C GLU A 198 8.27 -21.89 6.74
N PHE A 199 9.49 -21.35 6.81
CA PHE A 199 10.46 -21.46 5.72
C PHE A 199 11.17 -22.81 5.78
N VAL A 200 11.05 -23.59 4.72
CA VAL A 200 11.74 -24.88 4.56
C VAL A 200 12.91 -24.67 3.60
N GLY A 201 14.03 -24.19 4.14
CA GLY A 201 15.21 -23.80 3.36
C GLY A 201 15.11 -22.38 2.78
N ASP A 202 15.81 -22.15 1.67
CA ASP A 202 16.05 -20.80 1.15
C ASP A 202 14.98 -20.31 0.14
N ARG A 203 14.22 -21.24 -0.45
CA ARG A 203 13.30 -20.93 -1.56
C ARG A 203 11.85 -21.34 -1.28
N THR A 204 11.58 -21.94 -0.14
CA THR A 204 10.30 -22.59 0.12
C THR A 204 9.65 -22.01 1.36
N LEU A 205 8.43 -21.52 1.20
CA LEU A 205 7.54 -21.19 2.31
C LEU A 205 6.42 -22.22 2.34
N VAL A 206 6.38 -23.03 3.40
CA VAL A 206 5.27 -23.93 3.66
C VAL A 206 4.25 -23.20 4.53
N ARG A 207 2.98 -23.28 4.19
CA ARG A 207 1.90 -22.73 5.02
C ARG A 207 0.74 -23.70 5.13
N HIS A 208 0.12 -23.74 6.31
CA HIS A 208 -1.13 -24.45 6.51
C HIS A 208 -2.26 -23.44 6.46
N ILE A 209 -3.23 -23.65 5.58
CA ILE A 209 -4.36 -22.77 5.39
C ILE A 209 -5.66 -23.50 5.68
N ARG A 210 -6.64 -22.78 6.23
CA ARG A 210 -8.02 -23.24 6.40
C ARG A 210 -8.90 -22.47 5.42
N VAL A 211 -9.61 -23.18 4.55
CA VAL A 211 -10.52 -22.62 3.54
C VAL A 211 -11.84 -23.37 3.62
N GLY A 212 -12.95 -22.67 3.86
CA GLY A 212 -14.28 -23.31 3.88
C GLY A 212 -14.39 -24.48 4.89
N GLY A 213 -13.62 -24.45 5.98
CA GLY A 213 -13.56 -25.51 6.99
C GLY A 213 -12.69 -26.72 6.63
N GLN A 214 -12.10 -26.76 5.44
CA GLN A 214 -11.07 -27.73 5.04
C GLN A 214 -9.69 -27.13 5.26
N CYS A 215 -8.69 -27.97 5.53
CA CYS A 215 -7.31 -27.53 5.73
C CYS A 215 -6.38 -28.10 4.68
N TYR A 216 -5.43 -27.26 4.26
CA TYR A 216 -4.48 -27.59 3.21
C TYR A 216 -3.08 -27.19 3.65
N LYS A 217 -2.10 -28.03 3.29
CA LYS A 217 -0.69 -27.65 3.28
C LYS A 217 -0.37 -27.14 1.90
N GLU A 218 0.19 -25.94 1.85
CA GLU A 218 0.67 -25.32 0.64
C GLU A 218 2.17 -25.15 0.67
N THR A 219 2.78 -25.36 -0.50
CA THR A 219 4.18 -25.08 -0.76
C THR A 219 4.25 -23.90 -1.71
N VAL A 220 4.87 -22.81 -1.25
CA VAL A 220 5.07 -21.59 -2.04
C VAL A 220 6.55 -21.47 -2.38
N ASP A 221 6.85 -21.28 -3.65
CA ASP A 221 8.19 -20.95 -4.11
C ASP A 221 8.42 -19.44 -3.96
N THR A 222 9.32 -19.04 -3.06
CA THR A 222 9.54 -17.63 -2.70
C THR A 222 10.22 -16.83 -3.80
N TYR A 223 10.85 -17.48 -4.79
CA TYR A 223 11.51 -16.80 -5.90
C TYR A 223 10.52 -16.45 -7.00
N THR A 224 9.44 -17.20 -7.10
CA THR A 224 8.41 -17.03 -8.13
C THR A 224 7.07 -16.59 -7.57
N GLY A 225 6.88 -16.56 -6.24
CA GLY A 225 5.59 -16.29 -5.62
C GLY A 225 4.49 -17.32 -5.95
N SER A 226 4.82 -18.44 -6.59
CA SER A 226 3.80 -19.39 -7.06
C SER A 226 3.53 -20.46 -6.01
N VAL A 227 2.25 -20.80 -5.83
CA VAL A 227 1.85 -21.99 -5.06
C VAL A 227 2.11 -23.22 -5.92
N THR A 228 3.17 -23.95 -5.63
CA THR A 228 3.63 -25.11 -6.42
C THR A 228 2.92 -26.40 -6.04
N GLU A 229 2.43 -26.49 -4.81
CA GLU A 229 1.71 -27.66 -4.31
C GLU A 229 0.65 -27.23 -3.29
N ARG A 230 -0.51 -27.89 -3.33
CA ARG A 230 -1.57 -27.79 -2.31
C ARG A 230 -2.11 -29.18 -2.05
N MET A 231 -2.02 -29.64 -0.80
CA MET A 231 -2.49 -30.98 -0.40
C MET A 231 -3.42 -30.91 0.81
N PRO A 232 -4.49 -31.71 0.85
CA PRO A 232 -5.39 -31.74 2.00
C PRO A 232 -4.68 -32.33 3.22
N ILE A 233 -4.85 -31.71 4.39
CA ILE A 233 -4.31 -32.16 5.68
C ILE A 233 -5.38 -32.08 6.78
N PRO A 234 -5.23 -32.81 7.89
CA PRO A 234 -6.07 -32.59 9.06
C PRO A 234 -5.93 -31.17 9.59
N CYS A 235 -7.05 -30.53 9.96
CA CYS A 235 -7.04 -29.19 10.55
C CYS A 235 -6.38 -29.16 11.94
N GLY A 236 -5.76 -28.02 12.27
CA GLY A 236 -5.12 -27.81 13.58
C GLY A 236 -3.70 -28.38 13.70
N GLN A 237 -3.10 -28.80 12.58
CA GLN A 237 -1.67 -29.11 12.54
C GLN A 237 -0.83 -27.84 12.46
N THR A 238 0.20 -27.75 13.28
CA THR A 238 1.22 -26.69 13.20
C THR A 238 2.32 -27.07 12.21
N CYS A 239 3.02 -26.06 11.73
CA CYS A 239 4.17 -26.22 10.85
C CYS A 239 5.32 -26.81 11.69
N GLY A 240 5.91 -27.93 11.25
CA GLY A 240 7.01 -28.62 11.95
C GLY A 240 6.62 -29.75 12.93
N GLY A 241 5.37 -30.26 12.85
CA GLY A 241 4.87 -31.37 13.68
C GLY A 241 5.11 -32.76 13.11
#